data_AF-A0A960NYT5-F1
#
_entry.id   AF-A0A960NYT5-F1
#
_cell.length_a   1.000
_cell.length_b   1.000
_cell.length_c   1.000
_cell.angle_alpha   90.00
_cell.angle_beta   90.00
_cell.angle_gamma   90.00
#
_symmetry.space_group_name_H-M   'P 1'
#
loop_
_entity.id
_entity.type
_entity.pdbx_description
1 polymer ?
#
loop_
_entity_poly.entity_id
_entity_poly.type
_entity_poly.pdbx_seq_one_letter_code
_entity_poly.pdbx_strand_id
1 'polypeptide(L)'
;MAPYADADKIKSIVGEARLKSAAPKETADLDALLDDKAAAMSGRMDSYFRRGGYPTPIDTASIADADVQARTTELLAEVCSALVFESFVAGQRAISKGQDEARDWAIRWLEGIATGRLSLDGVTRTGKRLAVSGTTAPSIPSTLFSNLRFPV
;
A
#
# COMPACT_ATOMS: atom_id res chain seq x y z
N MET A 1 -14.80 2.63 -7.56
CA MET A 1 -14.31 1.90 -6.38
C MET A 1 -13.35 2.84 -5.66
N ALA A 2 -13.54 3.07 -4.36
CA ALA A 2 -12.63 3.96 -3.63
C ALA A 2 -11.27 3.27 -3.47
N PRO A 3 -10.15 3.98 -3.68
CA PRO A 3 -8.82 3.44 -3.45
C PRO A 3 -8.54 3.24 -1.94
N TYR A 4 -7.58 2.39 -1.62
CA TYR A 4 -7.14 2.15 -0.24
C TYR A 4 -6.38 3.34 0.39
N ALA A 5 -5.96 4.31 -0.42
CA ALA A 5 -5.39 5.58 0.01
C ALA A 5 -5.85 6.68 -0.96
N ASP A 6 -6.13 7.86 -0.45
CA ASP A 6 -6.36 9.07 -1.25
C ASP A 6 -5.06 9.88 -1.41
N ALA A 7 -5.10 10.90 -2.29
CA ALA A 7 -3.96 11.79 -2.51
C ALA A 7 -3.38 12.38 -1.21
N ASP A 8 -4.22 12.81 -0.28
CA ASP A 8 -3.77 13.42 0.98
C ASP A 8 -3.03 12.43 1.87
N LYS A 9 -3.52 11.19 1.97
CA LYS A 9 -2.87 10.13 2.72
C LYS A 9 -1.53 9.76 2.09
N ILE A 10 -1.46 9.69 0.76
CA ILE A 10 -0.22 9.38 0.02
C ILE A 10 0.81 10.49 0.24
N LYS A 11 0.41 11.76 0.17
CA LYS A 11 1.28 12.91 0.48
C LYS A 11 1.78 12.87 1.91
N SER A 12 0.93 12.50 2.87
CA SER A 12 1.29 12.40 4.29
C SER A 12 2.34 11.31 4.54
N ILE A 13 2.19 10.13 3.91
CA ILE A 13 3.11 9.00 4.08
C ILE A 13 4.43 9.23 3.34
N VAL A 14 4.36 9.61 2.06
CA VAL A 14 5.54 9.67 1.19
C VAL A 14 6.25 11.02 1.28
N GLY A 15 5.48 12.10 1.39
CA GLY A 15 5.93 13.49 1.33
C GLY A 15 5.63 14.14 -0.02
N GLU A 16 4.84 15.21 -0.01
CA GLU A 16 4.43 15.95 -1.21
C GLU A 16 5.61 16.43 -2.08
N ALA A 17 6.68 16.95 -1.45
CA ALA A 17 7.86 17.42 -2.18
C ALA A 17 8.54 16.31 -3.00
N ARG A 18 8.53 15.08 -2.47
CA ARG A 18 9.10 13.92 -3.15
C ARG A 18 8.22 13.46 -4.31
N LEU A 19 6.91 13.48 -4.11
CA LEU A 19 5.94 13.16 -5.16
C LEU A 19 6.02 14.17 -6.31
N LYS A 20 6.09 15.47 -6.01
CA LYS A 20 6.30 16.52 -7.02
C LYS A 20 7.60 16.34 -7.81
N SER A 21 8.69 15.98 -7.12
CA SER A 21 9.98 15.73 -7.77
C SER A 21 9.98 14.46 -8.64
N ALA A 22 9.15 13.47 -8.30
CA ALA A 22 9.06 12.21 -9.02
C ALA A 22 8.01 12.23 -10.15
N ALA A 23 7.02 13.12 -10.06
CA ALA A 23 5.97 13.28 -11.05
C ALA A 23 6.52 13.68 -12.44
N PRO A 24 5.89 13.21 -13.53
CA PRO A 24 6.18 13.73 -14.87
C PRO A 24 6.09 15.26 -14.90
N LYS A 25 7.00 15.91 -15.63
CA LYS A 25 7.03 17.39 -15.73
C LYS A 25 5.75 17.99 -16.33
N GLU A 26 4.97 17.18 -17.05
CA GLU A 26 3.72 17.56 -17.69
C GLU A 26 2.49 17.38 -16.79
N THR A 27 2.67 16.93 -15.53
CA THR A 27 1.57 16.77 -14.58
C THR A 27 1.02 18.13 -14.15
N ALA A 28 -0.14 18.49 -14.70
CA ALA A 28 -0.86 19.72 -14.35
C ALA A 28 -1.56 19.63 -12.98
N ASP A 29 -2.01 18.42 -12.60
CA ASP A 29 -2.70 18.15 -11.34
C ASP A 29 -2.10 16.88 -10.70
N LEU A 30 -1.37 17.08 -9.60
CA LEU A 30 -0.75 15.99 -8.85
C LEU A 30 -1.80 15.14 -8.14
N ASP A 31 -2.89 15.74 -7.67
CA ASP A 31 -3.87 15.05 -6.84
C ASP A 31 -4.69 14.09 -7.69
N ALA A 32 -5.16 14.56 -8.84
CA ALA A 32 -5.81 13.72 -9.83
C ALA A 32 -4.90 12.57 -10.30
N LEU A 33 -3.60 12.82 -10.46
CA LEU A 33 -2.65 11.78 -10.82
C LEU A 33 -2.45 10.75 -9.69
N LEU A 34 -2.34 11.22 -8.44
CA LEU A 34 -2.20 10.34 -7.28
C LEU A 34 -3.43 9.46 -7.10
N ASP A 35 -4.63 10.02 -7.24
CA ASP A 35 -5.88 9.27 -7.13
C ASP A 35 -6.02 8.22 -8.23
N ASP A 36 -5.64 8.54 -9.48
CA ASP A 36 -5.64 7.57 -10.58
C ASP A 36 -4.64 6.41 -10.33
N LYS A 37 -3.42 6.74 -9.87
CA LYS A 37 -2.44 5.72 -9.47
C LYS A 37 -2.91 4.90 -8.28
N ALA A 38 -3.55 5.52 -7.29
CA ALA A 38 -4.09 4.84 -6.12
C ALA A 38 -5.20 3.88 -6.51
N ALA A 39 -6.07 4.26 -7.44
CA ALA A 39 -7.11 3.39 -7.98
C ALA A 39 -6.49 2.17 -8.71
N ALA A 40 -5.48 2.40 -9.56
CA ALA A 40 -4.77 1.33 -10.27
C ALA A 40 -4.06 0.37 -9.29
N MET A 41 -3.37 0.90 -8.28
CA MET A 41 -2.66 0.07 -7.29
C MET A 41 -3.63 -0.65 -6.35
N SER A 42 -4.78 -0.05 -6.01
CA SER A 42 -5.83 -0.73 -5.26
C SER A 42 -6.39 -1.93 -6.04
N GLY A 43 -6.60 -1.78 -7.36
CA GLY A 43 -6.97 -2.90 -8.23
C GLY A 43 -5.90 -4.01 -8.28
N ARG A 44 -4.60 -3.64 -8.23
CA ARG A 44 -3.50 -4.60 -8.11
C ARG A 44 -3.52 -5.33 -6.77
N MET A 45 -3.71 -4.61 -5.66
CA MET A 45 -3.83 -5.19 -4.31
C MET A 45 -5.01 -6.16 -4.20
N ASP A 46 -6.16 -5.81 -4.78
CA ASP A 46 -7.34 -6.67 -4.85
C ASP A 46 -7.04 -8.01 -5.51
N SER A 47 -6.19 -8.04 -6.54
CA SER A 47 -5.79 -9.30 -7.14
C SER A 47 -5.06 -10.22 -6.15
N TYR A 48 -4.27 -9.68 -5.21
CA TYR A 48 -3.61 -10.47 -4.17
C TYR A 48 -4.59 -10.90 -3.08
N PHE A 49 -5.47 -10.00 -2.65
CA PHE A 49 -6.50 -10.30 -1.67
C PHE A 49 -7.46 -11.39 -2.14
N ARG A 50 -7.92 -11.31 -3.39
CA ARG A 50 -8.76 -12.35 -4.00
C ARG A 50 -8.04 -13.70 -4.06
N ARG A 51 -6.75 -13.73 -4.38
CA ARG A 51 -5.92 -14.96 -4.36
C ARG A 51 -5.79 -15.53 -2.94
N GLY A 52 -5.69 -14.67 -1.93
CA GLY A 52 -5.70 -15.04 -0.51
C GLY A 52 -7.08 -15.43 0.03
N GLY A 53 -8.12 -15.37 -0.80
CA GLY A 53 -9.49 -15.71 -0.45
C GLY A 53 -10.20 -14.62 0.34
N TYR A 54 -9.83 -13.34 0.18
CA TYR A 54 -10.55 -12.23 0.79
C TYR A 54 -11.60 -11.66 -0.17
N PRO A 55 -12.75 -11.15 0.33
CA PRO A 55 -13.65 -10.34 -0.46
C PRO A 55 -12.94 -9.06 -0.91
N THR A 56 -13.18 -8.64 -2.16
CA THR A 56 -12.57 -7.43 -2.73
C THR A 56 -13.65 -6.51 -3.28
N PRO A 57 -13.62 -5.19 -2.99
CA PRO A 57 -12.61 -4.52 -2.17
C PRO A 57 -12.70 -4.94 -0.69
N ILE A 58 -11.58 -4.79 0.05
CA ILE A 58 -11.55 -5.03 1.49
C ILE A 58 -12.34 -3.91 2.17
N ASP A 59 -13.45 -4.29 2.80
CA ASP A 59 -14.28 -3.36 3.58
C ASP A 59 -13.84 -3.36 5.05
N THR A 60 -12.95 -2.43 5.40
CA THR A 60 -12.51 -2.27 6.79
C THR A 60 -13.61 -1.70 7.69
N ALA A 61 -14.67 -1.08 7.15
CA ALA A 61 -15.79 -0.59 7.94
C ALA A 61 -16.59 -1.71 8.62
N SER A 62 -16.47 -2.94 8.11
CA SER A 62 -17.10 -4.13 8.69
C SER A 62 -16.36 -4.72 9.89
N ILE A 63 -15.15 -4.22 10.22
CA ILE A 63 -14.35 -4.70 11.36
C ILE A 63 -14.92 -4.12 12.67
N ALA A 64 -15.37 -4.98 13.58
CA ALA A 64 -16.05 -4.57 14.81
C ALA A 64 -15.12 -3.90 15.86
N ASP A 65 -13.85 -4.29 15.88
CA ASP A 65 -12.85 -3.71 16.78
C ASP A 65 -12.24 -2.46 16.12
N ALA A 66 -12.49 -1.29 16.72
CA ALA A 66 -12.06 0.00 16.17
C ALA A 66 -10.53 0.14 16.08
N ASP A 67 -9.77 -0.45 16.99
CA ASP A 67 -8.31 -0.40 16.97
C ASP A 67 -7.76 -1.30 15.85
N VAL A 68 -8.38 -2.46 15.63
CA VAL A 68 -8.02 -3.36 14.52
C VAL A 68 -8.43 -2.76 13.18
N GLN A 69 -9.60 -2.12 13.13
CA GLN A 69 -10.09 -1.39 11.95
C GLN A 69 -9.11 -0.28 11.55
N ALA A 70 -8.73 0.58 12.51
CA ALA A 70 -7.81 1.69 12.26
C ALA A 70 -6.45 1.19 11.77
N ARG A 71 -5.88 0.18 12.44
CA ARG A 71 -4.61 -0.44 12.04
C ARG A 71 -4.66 -1.08 10.66
N THR A 72 -5.75 -1.77 10.34
CA THR A 72 -5.91 -2.42 9.03
C THR A 72 -6.08 -1.39 7.92
N THR A 73 -6.86 -0.33 8.17
CA THR A 73 -7.03 0.80 7.23
C THR A 73 -5.69 1.48 6.97
N GLU A 74 -4.92 1.76 8.03
CA GLU A 74 -3.60 2.36 7.92
C GLU A 74 -2.64 1.48 7.11
N LEU A 75 -2.60 0.18 7.41
CA LEU A 75 -1.74 -0.76 6.70
C LEU A 75 -2.08 -0.86 5.21
N LEU A 76 -3.36 -0.88 4.85
CA LEU A 76 -3.79 -0.88 3.45
C LEU A 76 -3.37 0.42 2.75
N ALA A 77 -3.51 1.56 3.42
CA ALA A 77 -3.09 2.85 2.89
C ALA A 77 -1.56 2.93 2.70
N GLU A 78 -0.79 2.39 3.64
CA GLU A 78 0.66 2.28 3.62
C GLU A 78 1.16 1.43 2.44
N VAL A 79 0.59 0.23 2.25
CA VAL A 79 0.91 -0.65 1.12
C VAL A 79 0.53 0.01 -0.21
N CYS A 80 -0.65 0.63 -0.27
CA CYS A 80 -1.10 1.35 -1.47
C CYS A 80 -0.14 2.50 -1.81
N SER A 81 0.24 3.31 -0.83
CA SER A 81 1.14 4.46 -1.01
C SER A 81 2.54 4.04 -1.47
N ALA A 82 3.08 2.94 -0.93
CA ALA A 82 4.37 2.39 -1.36
C ALA A 82 4.33 1.95 -2.84
N LEU A 83 3.25 1.31 -3.27
CA LEU A 83 3.05 0.89 -4.66
C LEU A 83 2.79 2.07 -5.60
N VAL A 84 2.03 3.08 -5.15
CA VAL A 84 1.82 4.31 -5.91
C VAL A 84 3.16 4.98 -6.16
N PHE A 85 4.00 5.11 -5.12
CA PHE A 85 5.30 5.72 -5.25
C PHE A 85 6.20 4.97 -6.23
N GLU A 86 6.18 3.64 -6.24
CA GLU A 86 6.88 2.83 -7.26
C GLU A 86 6.47 3.20 -8.69
N SER A 87 5.18 3.41 -8.93
CA SER A 87 4.66 3.69 -10.27
C SER A 87 5.18 4.99 -10.89
N PHE A 88 5.66 5.93 -10.07
CA PHE A 88 6.31 7.17 -10.53
C PHE A 88 7.77 6.95 -10.93
N VAL A 89 8.45 5.98 -10.31
CA VAL A 89 9.90 5.79 -10.45
C VAL A 89 10.23 4.69 -11.48
N ALA A 90 9.23 3.93 -11.96
CA ALA A 90 9.39 2.91 -13.01
C ALA A 90 10.01 3.42 -14.34
N GLY A 91 10.19 4.74 -14.50
CA GLY A 91 10.93 5.37 -15.60
C GLY A 91 12.20 6.14 -15.21
N GLN A 92 12.58 6.19 -13.93
CA GLN A 92 13.77 6.93 -13.47
C GLN A 92 15.00 6.03 -13.42
N ARG A 93 16.16 6.56 -13.85
CA ARG A 93 17.44 5.83 -13.90
C ARG A 93 18.04 5.48 -12.52
N ALA A 94 17.53 6.05 -11.44
CA ALA A 94 18.02 5.81 -10.08
C ALA A 94 16.85 5.74 -9.09
N ILE A 95 16.43 4.52 -8.77
CA ILE A 95 15.59 4.25 -7.61
C ILE A 95 16.49 4.33 -6.38
N SER A 96 16.12 5.13 -5.39
CA SER A 96 16.87 5.17 -4.13
C SER A 96 16.65 3.87 -3.34
N LYS A 97 17.64 3.46 -2.55
CA LYS A 97 17.57 2.20 -1.78
C LYS A 97 16.32 2.09 -0.88
N GLY A 98 15.93 3.18 -0.23
CA GLY A 98 14.73 3.19 0.63
C GLY A 98 13.41 3.00 -0.13
N GLN A 99 13.33 3.44 -1.40
CA GLN A 99 12.17 3.20 -2.26
C GLN A 99 12.06 1.74 -2.65
N ASP A 100 13.18 1.14 -3.04
CA ASP A 100 13.22 -0.28 -3.42
C ASP A 100 12.89 -1.18 -2.23
N GLU A 101 13.39 -0.85 -1.03
CA GLU A 101 13.05 -1.58 0.20
C GLU A 101 11.57 -1.45 0.58
N ALA A 102 10.97 -0.25 0.45
CA ALA A 102 9.54 -0.05 0.71
C ALA A 102 8.65 -0.83 -0.27
N ARG A 103 9.03 -0.84 -1.56
CA ARG A 103 8.38 -1.63 -2.60
C ARG A 103 8.49 -3.12 -2.32
N ASP A 104 9.69 -3.62 -2.06
CA ASP A 104 9.95 -5.03 -1.79
C ASP A 104 9.18 -5.51 -0.57
N TRP A 105 9.12 -4.69 0.48
CA TRP A 105 8.28 -4.96 1.64
C TRP A 105 6.80 -5.08 1.25
N ALA A 106 6.25 -4.10 0.51
CA ALA A 106 4.84 -4.08 0.12
C ALA A 106 4.46 -5.29 -0.74
N ILE A 107 5.32 -5.66 -1.71
CA ILE A 107 5.12 -6.83 -2.57
C ILE A 107 5.18 -8.12 -1.75
N ARG A 108 6.22 -8.30 -0.90
CA ARG A 108 6.35 -9.49 -0.05
C ARG A 108 5.18 -9.64 0.91
N TRP A 109 4.68 -8.52 1.44
CA TRP A 109 3.49 -8.53 2.29
C TRP A 109 2.25 -9.01 1.51
N LEU A 110 1.99 -8.45 0.32
CA LEU A 110 0.88 -8.88 -0.55
C LEU A 110 0.99 -10.35 -0.97
N GLU A 111 2.18 -10.83 -1.27
CA GLU A 111 2.44 -12.25 -1.55
C GLU A 111 2.19 -13.12 -0.31
N GLY A 112 2.57 -12.65 0.87
CA GLY A 112 2.25 -13.29 2.14
C GLY A 112 0.75 -13.45 2.35
N ILE A 113 -0.04 -12.42 2.02
CA ILE A 113 -1.51 -12.48 2.08
C ILE A 113 -2.05 -13.45 1.03
N ALA A 114 -1.58 -13.36 -0.22
CA ALA A 114 -2.05 -14.21 -1.32
C ALA A 114 -1.72 -15.71 -1.14
N THR A 115 -0.61 -16.02 -0.50
CA THR A 115 -0.21 -17.40 -0.15
C THR A 115 -0.87 -17.90 1.14
N GLY A 116 -1.56 -17.03 1.87
CA GLY A 116 -2.17 -17.32 3.15
C GLY A 116 -1.20 -17.37 4.34
N ARG A 117 0.08 -17.05 4.13
CA ARG A 117 1.11 -16.94 5.19
C ARG A 117 0.84 -15.79 6.15
N LEU A 118 0.23 -14.71 5.65
CA LEU A 118 -0.23 -13.57 6.44
C LEU A 118 -1.75 -13.51 6.43
N SER A 119 -2.34 -12.89 7.45
CA SER A 119 -3.78 -12.62 7.53
C SER A 119 -4.04 -11.13 7.73
N LEU A 120 -5.13 -10.65 7.16
CA LEU A 120 -5.75 -9.39 7.56
C LEU A 120 -6.60 -9.64 8.80
N ASP A 121 -6.23 -9.01 9.91
CA ASP A 121 -6.97 -9.11 11.16
C ASP A 121 -8.35 -8.48 11.00
N GLY A 122 -9.38 -9.11 11.56
CA GLY A 122 -10.76 -8.62 11.47
C GLY A 122 -11.46 -8.85 10.11
N VAL A 123 -10.75 -9.29 9.06
CA VAL A 123 -11.35 -9.54 7.74
C VAL A 123 -11.55 -11.05 7.52
N THR A 124 -12.79 -11.44 7.26
CA THR A 124 -13.13 -12.86 7.03
C THR A 124 -12.81 -13.29 5.60
N ARG A 125 -12.12 -14.43 5.43
CA ARG A 125 -11.85 -15.04 4.13
C ARG A 125 -13.13 -15.69 3.57
N THR A 126 -13.44 -15.45 2.30
CA THR A 126 -14.45 -16.18 1.54
C THR A 126 -13.98 -17.61 1.30
N GLY A 127 -14.47 -18.54 2.12
CA GLY A 127 -14.44 -19.98 1.81
C GLY A 127 -13.06 -20.64 1.81
N LYS A 128 -12.38 -20.67 2.97
CA LYS A 128 -11.54 -21.79 3.42
C LYS A 128 -11.13 -21.53 4.87
N ARG A 129 -11.64 -22.35 5.78
CA ARG A 129 -11.14 -22.43 7.17
C ARG A 129 -9.71 -22.96 7.09
N LEU A 130 -8.72 -22.08 7.19
CA LEU A 130 -7.34 -22.45 7.47
C LEU A 130 -7.00 -21.95 8.87
N ALA A 131 -6.67 -22.90 9.75
CA ALA A 131 -6.21 -22.61 11.10
C ALA A 131 -4.77 -22.14 11.03
N VAL A 132 -4.49 -20.84 11.25
CA VAL A 132 -3.14 -20.37 11.62
C VAL A 132 -3.27 -19.12 12.49
N SER A 133 -2.59 -19.16 13.64
CA SER A 133 -2.46 -18.09 14.63
C SER A 133 -1.98 -16.77 14.02
N GLY A 134 -2.53 -15.68 14.55
CA GLY A 134 -2.21 -14.30 14.20
C GLY A 134 -0.71 -14.03 14.18
N THR A 135 -0.20 -13.75 12.98
CA THR A 135 1.05 -13.01 12.82
C THR A 135 0.66 -11.66 12.27
N THR A 136 0.59 -10.68 13.17
CA THR A 136 0.37 -9.27 12.81
C THR A 136 1.47 -8.86 11.83
N ALA A 137 1.07 -8.23 10.72
CA ALA A 137 2.04 -7.67 9.79
C ALA A 137 2.95 -6.68 10.54
N PRO A 138 4.29 -6.73 10.37
CA PRO A 138 5.15 -5.71 10.93
C PRO A 138 4.80 -4.36 10.29
N SER A 139 4.70 -3.32 11.12
CA SER A 139 4.60 -1.93 10.68
C SER A 139 5.74 -1.60 9.72
N ILE A 140 5.49 -0.73 8.73
CA ILE A 140 6.56 -0.17 7.91
C ILE A 140 7.64 0.38 8.85
N PRO A 141 8.91 -0.06 8.75
CA PRO A 141 9.98 0.57 9.50
C PRO A 141 9.99 2.06 9.14
N SER A 142 9.75 2.94 10.13
CA SER A 142 9.67 4.39 9.93
C SER A 142 10.93 4.98 9.26
N THR A 143 12.03 4.24 9.30
CA THR A 143 13.31 4.55 8.66
C THR A 143 13.31 4.42 7.12
N LEU A 144 12.36 3.69 6.52
CA LEU A 144 12.33 3.43 5.07
C LEU A 144 12.09 4.71 4.25
N PHE A 145 11.18 5.56 4.71
CA PHE A 145 10.94 6.86 4.08
C PHE A 145 11.86 7.97 4.62
N SER A 146 12.51 7.80 5.77
CA SER A 146 13.42 8.82 6.34
C SER A 146 14.78 8.86 5.66
N ASN A 147 15.26 7.76 5.06
CA ASN A 147 16.60 7.65 4.46
C ASN A 147 16.68 8.00 2.97
N LEU A 148 15.60 8.54 2.38
CA LEU A 148 15.55 8.97 0.98
C LEU A 148 16.33 10.29 0.80
N ARG A 149 17.67 10.20 0.67
CA ARG A 149 18.50 11.28 0.14
C ARG A 149 18.40 11.28 -1.38
N PHE A 150 17.74 12.30 -1.94
CA PHE A 150 17.86 12.62 -3.36
C PHE A 150 19.12 13.46 -3.57
N PRO A 151 19.97 13.15 -4.57
CA PRO A 151 20.98 14.10 -5.02
C PRO A 151 20.24 15.32 -5.59
N VAL A 152 20.58 16.50 -5.07
CA VAL A 152 20.22 17.81 -5.64
C VAL A 152 20.97 18.01 -6.94
#